data_AF-A0A9D5D927-F1
#
_entry.id   AF-A0A9D5D927-F1
#
_cell.length_a   1.000
_cell.length_b   1.000
_cell.length_c   1.000
_cell.angle_alpha   90.00
_cell.angle_beta   90.00
_cell.angle_gamma   90.00
#
_symmetry.space_group_name_H-M   'P 1'
#
loop_
_entity.id
_entity.type
_entity.pdbx_description
1 polymer ?
#
loop_
_entity_poly.entity_id
_entity_poly.type
_entity_poly.pdbx_seq_one_letter_code
_entity_poly.pdbx_strand_id
1 'polypeptide(L)'
;MATDLEKRAKAAFVDDDFELAAELYGQAIDLDPNNADLFADRAQANIKRESFTEAVADANKAIELDPSMSKAYLRKGIACIKLEEFQTAKAALQTGLSLAPTNSRFTGLIKECDEHIEEETKNMTEKVIPVTSANLVPSSTPMVISGANNSGPAHDMPERFNLQQNKLKYRHDYYNSPTEVVLTIFAKGIPAENVLVDFGGQTLSVTIDTPGEEAYVFQPRLFGKILPEKCTYKVFSSKIEIHLAKAEPTVWTSLEFSKETSSAQKIIVSSVKATTKPSYPSSKAKVDWDKLEAQEKDEKLDGDAALNKLFRDIYRDADEDMRRAMTKSFVESNGTVLSTNWKDVGKKKVEGTPPDGMELKKWEY
;
A
#
# COMPACT_ATOMS: atom_id res chain seq x y z
N MET A 1 -12.77 -4.08 -33.20
CA MET A 1 -13.75 -3.07 -32.71
C MET A 1 -14.06 -3.38 -31.26
N ALA A 2 -14.35 -2.39 -30.42
CA ALA A 2 -14.64 -2.59 -28.99
C ALA A 2 -15.75 -3.64 -28.78
N THR A 3 -16.80 -3.60 -29.60
CA THR A 3 -17.94 -4.54 -29.58
C THR A 3 -17.58 -6.00 -29.90
N ASP A 4 -16.50 -6.25 -30.65
CA ASP A 4 -16.01 -7.61 -30.91
C ASP A 4 -15.24 -8.16 -29.70
N LEU A 5 -14.41 -7.32 -29.07
CA LEU A 5 -13.69 -7.66 -27.84
C LEU A 5 -14.67 -7.93 -26.69
N GLU A 6 -15.71 -7.10 -26.54
CA GLU A 6 -16.78 -7.30 -25.57
C GLU A 6 -17.47 -8.67 -25.75
N LYS A 7 -17.79 -9.06 -26.99
CA LYS A 7 -18.41 -10.37 -27.27
C LYS A 7 -17.48 -11.53 -26.90
N ARG A 8 -16.19 -11.43 -27.22
CA ARG A 8 -15.20 -12.45 -26.84
C ARG A 8 -15.01 -12.50 -25.33
N ALA A 9 -15.00 -11.36 -24.65
CA ALA A 9 -14.93 -11.28 -23.20
C ALA A 9 -16.14 -11.95 -22.54
N LYS A 10 -17.36 -11.73 -23.07
CA LYS A 10 -18.57 -12.43 -22.62
C LYS A 10 -18.49 -13.93 -22.86
N ALA A 11 -17.94 -14.37 -23.99
CA ALA A 11 -17.72 -15.80 -24.25
C ALA A 11 -16.72 -16.41 -23.24
N ALA A 12 -15.55 -15.78 -23.05
CA ALA A 12 -14.56 -16.21 -22.06
C ALA A 12 -15.15 -16.26 -20.64
N PHE A 13 -15.99 -15.29 -20.27
CA PHE A 13 -16.69 -15.28 -18.99
C PHE A 13 -17.66 -16.46 -18.84
N VAL A 14 -18.36 -16.85 -19.90
CA VAL A 14 -19.25 -18.02 -19.91
C VAL A 14 -18.46 -19.33 -19.82
N ASP A 15 -17.24 -19.36 -20.35
CA ASP A 15 -16.30 -20.48 -20.28
C ASP A 15 -15.53 -20.54 -18.94
N ASP A 16 -15.90 -19.71 -17.96
CA ASP A 16 -15.23 -19.54 -16.66
C ASP A 16 -13.76 -19.08 -16.74
N ASP A 17 -13.29 -18.62 -17.91
CA ASP A 17 -11.99 -17.99 -18.09
C ASP A 17 -12.06 -16.50 -17.72
N PHE A 18 -12.12 -16.25 -16.41
CA PHE A 18 -12.31 -14.91 -15.85
C PHE A 18 -11.09 -14.00 -16.03
N GLU A 19 -9.89 -14.56 -16.14
CA GLU A 19 -8.66 -13.78 -16.39
C GLU A 19 -8.70 -13.24 -17.82
N LEU A 20 -8.93 -14.13 -18.81
CA LEU A 20 -9.07 -13.73 -20.20
C LEU A 20 -10.25 -12.77 -20.41
N ALA A 21 -11.37 -13.00 -19.72
CA ALA A 21 -12.50 -12.08 -19.77
C ALA A 21 -12.11 -10.67 -19.29
N ALA A 22 -11.41 -10.57 -18.16
CA ALA A 22 -10.97 -9.29 -17.61
C ALA A 22 -9.98 -8.57 -18.55
N GLU A 23 -9.03 -9.30 -19.15
CA GLU A 23 -8.09 -8.76 -20.13
C GLU A 23 -8.80 -8.23 -21.39
N LEU A 24 -9.73 -9.02 -21.94
CA LEU A 24 -10.49 -8.64 -23.14
C LEU A 24 -11.40 -7.44 -22.88
N TYR A 25 -12.03 -7.36 -21.71
CA TYR A 25 -12.76 -6.15 -21.30
C TYR A 25 -11.81 -4.95 -21.15
N GLY A 26 -10.59 -5.15 -20.62
CA GLY A 26 -9.57 -4.10 -20.58
C GLY A 26 -9.25 -3.55 -21.97
N GLN A 27 -9.00 -4.43 -22.93
CA GLN A 27 -8.76 -4.01 -24.32
C GLN A 27 -9.99 -3.33 -24.95
N ALA A 28 -11.21 -3.77 -24.60
CA ALA A 28 -12.43 -3.12 -25.07
C ALA A 28 -12.57 -1.69 -24.49
N ILE A 29 -12.22 -1.50 -23.22
CA ILE A 29 -12.23 -0.20 -22.52
C ILE A 29 -11.20 0.75 -23.15
N ASP A 30 -10.01 0.26 -23.52
CA ASP A 30 -9.00 1.08 -24.19
C ASP A 30 -9.51 1.66 -25.54
N LEU A 31 -10.44 0.95 -26.19
CA LEU A 31 -11.08 1.41 -27.43
C LEU A 31 -12.34 2.26 -27.19
N ASP A 32 -13.05 2.06 -26.08
CA ASP A 32 -14.27 2.77 -25.71
C ASP A 32 -14.31 3.10 -24.21
N PRO A 33 -13.55 4.11 -23.75
CA PRO A 33 -13.35 4.39 -22.32
C PRO A 33 -14.56 5.03 -21.63
N ASN A 34 -15.62 5.38 -22.37
CA ASN A 34 -16.82 6.02 -21.83
C ASN A 34 -18.00 5.05 -21.69
N ASN A 35 -17.78 3.75 -21.95
CA ASN A 35 -18.82 2.75 -21.90
C ASN A 35 -18.91 2.11 -20.50
N ALA A 36 -19.94 2.51 -19.75
CA ALA A 36 -20.18 2.03 -18.38
C ALA A 36 -20.37 0.51 -18.28
N ASP A 37 -20.98 -0.12 -19.29
CA ASP A 37 -21.23 -1.56 -19.29
C ASP A 37 -19.92 -2.35 -19.30
N LEU A 38 -18.90 -1.89 -20.04
CA LEU A 38 -17.59 -2.56 -20.07
C LEU A 38 -16.91 -2.59 -18.70
N PHE A 39 -16.98 -1.48 -17.95
CA PHE A 39 -16.47 -1.43 -16.58
C PHE A 39 -17.30 -2.32 -15.65
N ALA A 40 -18.63 -2.31 -15.75
CA ALA A 40 -19.49 -3.13 -14.91
C ALA A 40 -19.31 -4.64 -15.17
N ASP A 41 -19.08 -5.04 -16.42
CA ASP A 41 -18.82 -6.42 -16.81
C ASP A 41 -17.38 -6.85 -16.44
N ARG A 42 -16.38 -5.96 -16.58
CA ARG A 42 -15.03 -6.22 -16.07
C ARG A 42 -15.00 -6.36 -14.55
N ALA A 43 -15.78 -5.54 -13.82
CA ALA A 43 -15.94 -5.68 -12.38
C ALA A 43 -16.49 -7.06 -12.01
N GLN A 44 -17.44 -7.59 -12.79
CA GLN A 44 -17.98 -8.93 -12.57
C GLN A 44 -16.93 -10.03 -12.83
N ALA A 45 -16.10 -9.90 -13.86
CA ALA A 45 -14.97 -10.81 -14.10
C ALA A 45 -13.97 -10.74 -12.94
N ASN A 46 -13.60 -9.54 -12.50
CA ASN A 46 -12.72 -9.29 -11.36
C ASN A 46 -13.23 -9.91 -10.04
N ILE A 47 -14.54 -9.84 -9.76
CA ILE A 47 -15.14 -10.54 -8.60
C ILE A 47 -14.96 -12.06 -8.70
N LYS A 48 -15.09 -12.63 -9.89
CA LYS A 48 -15.00 -14.08 -10.10
C LYS A 48 -13.57 -14.61 -9.98
N ARG A 49 -12.58 -13.82 -10.33
CA ARG A 49 -11.16 -14.11 -10.11
C ARG A 49 -10.61 -13.57 -8.78
N GLU A 50 -11.50 -13.23 -7.84
CA GLU A 50 -11.15 -12.77 -6.47
C GLU A 50 -10.31 -11.48 -6.39
N SER A 51 -10.25 -10.70 -7.47
CA SER A 51 -9.60 -9.39 -7.53
C SER A 51 -10.59 -8.29 -7.11
N PHE A 52 -10.96 -8.29 -5.82
CA PHE A 52 -12.08 -7.48 -5.32
C PHE A 52 -11.79 -5.98 -5.34
N THR A 53 -10.55 -5.56 -5.12
CA THR A 53 -10.14 -4.15 -5.18
C THR A 53 -10.31 -3.54 -6.57
N GLU A 54 -9.94 -4.29 -7.59
CA GLU A 54 -10.10 -3.96 -9.01
C GLU A 54 -11.58 -3.92 -9.37
N ALA A 55 -12.36 -4.87 -8.86
CA ALA A 55 -13.81 -4.87 -9.04
C ALA A 55 -14.48 -3.63 -8.44
N VAL A 56 -14.06 -3.18 -7.25
CA VAL A 56 -14.58 -1.93 -6.65
C VAL A 56 -14.20 -0.72 -7.51
N ALA A 57 -12.96 -0.65 -8.00
CA ALA A 57 -12.52 0.44 -8.86
C ALA A 57 -13.32 0.51 -10.17
N ASP A 58 -13.54 -0.63 -10.81
CA ASP A 58 -14.32 -0.74 -12.04
C ASP A 58 -15.80 -0.41 -11.80
N ALA A 59 -16.38 -0.92 -10.70
CA ALA A 59 -17.76 -0.61 -10.34
C ALA A 59 -17.95 0.88 -10.04
N ASN A 60 -17.00 1.52 -9.35
CA ASN A 60 -17.03 2.97 -9.16
C ASN A 60 -16.94 3.71 -10.50
N LYS A 61 -16.09 3.26 -11.42
CA LYS A 61 -15.97 3.90 -12.74
C LYS A 61 -17.25 3.76 -13.57
N ALA A 62 -17.90 2.60 -13.51
CA ALA A 62 -19.20 2.40 -14.13
C ALA A 62 -20.27 3.32 -13.53
N ILE A 63 -20.29 3.52 -12.20
CA ILE A 63 -21.20 4.46 -11.52
C ILE A 63 -20.93 5.91 -11.89
N GLU A 64 -19.66 6.30 -12.04
CA GLU A 64 -19.29 7.65 -12.50
C GLU A 64 -19.81 7.94 -13.91
N LEU A 65 -19.75 6.93 -14.80
CA LEU A 65 -20.19 7.04 -16.19
C LEU A 65 -21.72 6.95 -16.32
N ASP A 66 -22.36 6.05 -15.56
CA ASP A 66 -23.82 5.91 -15.47
C ASP A 66 -24.26 5.72 -14.01
N PRO A 67 -24.64 6.82 -13.33
CA PRO A 67 -25.13 6.77 -11.95
C PRO A 67 -26.45 6.00 -11.76
N SER A 68 -27.17 5.70 -12.85
CA SER A 68 -28.44 4.96 -12.82
C SER A 68 -28.25 3.44 -12.97
N MET A 69 -27.01 2.99 -13.22
CA MET A 69 -26.69 1.59 -13.47
C MET A 69 -26.75 0.74 -12.19
N SER A 70 -27.93 0.22 -11.86
CA SER A 70 -28.14 -0.67 -10.69
C SER A 70 -27.15 -1.84 -10.62
N LYS A 71 -26.76 -2.43 -11.77
CA LYS A 71 -25.77 -3.52 -11.83
C LYS A 71 -24.41 -3.11 -11.27
N ALA A 72 -23.96 -1.88 -11.49
CA ALA A 72 -22.67 -1.39 -11.01
C ALA A 72 -22.66 -1.28 -9.47
N TYR A 73 -23.74 -0.78 -8.86
CA TYR A 73 -23.91 -0.80 -7.41
C TYR A 73 -23.94 -2.22 -6.83
N LEU A 74 -24.56 -3.17 -7.55
CA LEU A 74 -24.54 -4.58 -7.15
C LEU A 74 -23.11 -5.15 -7.19
N ARG A 75 -22.32 -4.85 -8.22
CA ARG A 75 -20.91 -5.29 -8.30
C ARG A 75 -20.08 -4.69 -7.17
N LYS A 76 -20.21 -3.38 -6.91
CA LYS A 76 -19.54 -2.69 -5.81
C LYS A 76 -19.88 -3.33 -4.46
N GLY A 77 -21.16 -3.55 -4.18
CA GLY A 77 -21.62 -4.18 -2.94
C GLY A 77 -21.04 -5.56 -2.73
N ILE A 78 -21.08 -6.43 -3.75
CA ILE A 78 -20.49 -7.78 -3.67
C ILE A 78 -18.98 -7.73 -3.44
N ALA A 79 -18.26 -6.86 -4.15
CA ALA A 79 -16.82 -6.74 -3.98
C ALA A 79 -16.44 -6.21 -2.59
N CYS A 80 -17.17 -5.22 -2.06
CA CYS A 80 -16.96 -4.72 -0.69
C CYS A 80 -17.28 -5.77 0.38
N ILE A 81 -18.33 -6.60 0.22
CA ILE A 81 -18.59 -7.73 1.13
C ILE A 81 -17.40 -8.68 1.16
N LYS A 82 -16.81 -8.98 0.01
CA LYS A 82 -15.62 -9.85 -0.09
C LYS A 82 -14.35 -9.23 0.49
N LEU A 83 -14.34 -7.91 0.66
CA LEU A 83 -13.28 -7.17 1.35
C LEU A 83 -13.61 -6.94 2.85
N GLU A 84 -14.71 -7.49 3.36
CA GLU A 84 -15.21 -7.27 4.73
C GLU A 84 -15.55 -5.80 5.03
N GLU A 85 -15.77 -4.99 3.99
CA GLU A 85 -16.22 -3.59 4.11
C GLU A 85 -17.75 -3.51 4.13
N PHE A 86 -18.37 -4.10 5.16
CA PHE A 86 -19.83 -4.31 5.22
C PHE A 86 -20.65 -3.01 5.21
N GLN A 87 -20.16 -1.94 5.86
CA GLN A 87 -20.83 -0.63 5.86
C GLN A 87 -20.88 -0.01 4.46
N THR A 88 -19.73 -0.01 3.77
CA THR A 88 -19.61 0.50 2.39
C THR A 88 -20.47 -0.32 1.43
N ALA A 89 -20.46 -1.65 1.60
CA ALA A 89 -21.28 -2.55 0.81
C ALA A 89 -22.78 -2.25 0.97
N LYS A 90 -23.26 -2.14 2.22
CA LYS A 90 -24.65 -1.83 2.55
C LYS A 90 -25.11 -0.53 1.89
N ALA A 91 -24.34 0.55 2.01
CA ALA A 91 -24.67 1.84 1.40
C ALA A 91 -24.78 1.77 -0.13
N ALA A 92 -23.85 1.07 -0.79
CA ALA A 92 -23.89 0.85 -2.23
C ALA A 92 -25.12 0.03 -2.64
N LEU A 93 -25.42 -1.05 -1.93
CA LEU A 93 -26.56 -1.92 -2.20
C LEU A 93 -27.91 -1.23 -1.98
N GLN A 94 -28.04 -0.38 -0.96
CA GLN A 94 -29.24 0.43 -0.73
C GLN A 94 -29.49 1.41 -1.87
N THR A 95 -28.43 2.05 -2.36
CA THR A 95 -28.51 2.92 -3.54
C THR A 95 -28.95 2.13 -4.77
N GLY A 96 -28.34 0.97 -5.02
CA GLY A 96 -28.72 0.07 -6.11
C GLY A 96 -30.18 -0.43 -6.00
N LEU A 97 -30.66 -0.73 -4.80
CA LEU A 97 -32.04 -1.13 -4.53
C LEU A 97 -33.04 0.00 -4.84
N SER A 98 -32.69 1.25 -4.54
CA SER A 98 -33.54 2.40 -4.87
C SER A 98 -33.72 2.58 -6.39
N LEU A 99 -32.70 2.19 -7.18
CA LEU A 99 -32.72 2.22 -8.64
C LEU A 99 -33.44 1.01 -9.25
N ALA A 100 -33.35 -0.17 -8.61
CA ALA A 100 -33.99 -1.40 -9.05
C ALA A 100 -34.68 -2.16 -7.89
N PRO A 101 -35.86 -1.69 -7.44
CA PRO A 101 -36.55 -2.23 -6.25
C PRO A 101 -37.01 -3.68 -6.39
N THR A 102 -37.14 -4.17 -7.63
CA THR A 102 -37.62 -5.52 -7.93
C THR A 102 -36.54 -6.59 -7.80
N ASN A 103 -35.26 -6.21 -7.67
CA ASN A 103 -34.15 -7.14 -7.63
C ASN A 103 -33.88 -7.63 -6.19
N SER A 104 -34.33 -8.85 -5.89
CA SER A 104 -34.18 -9.50 -4.59
C SER A 104 -32.73 -9.76 -4.15
N ARG A 105 -31.75 -9.67 -5.07
CA ARG A 105 -30.34 -9.84 -4.71
C ARG A 105 -29.86 -8.74 -3.78
N PHE A 106 -30.35 -7.50 -3.95
CA PHE A 106 -29.98 -6.41 -3.05
C PHE A 106 -30.48 -6.64 -1.63
N THR A 107 -31.74 -7.05 -1.46
CA THR A 107 -32.29 -7.29 -0.12
C THR A 107 -31.56 -8.42 0.61
N GLY A 108 -31.17 -9.48 -0.10
CA GLY A 108 -30.39 -10.58 0.48
C GLY A 108 -29.01 -10.13 0.94
N LEU A 109 -28.27 -9.41 0.09
CA LEU A 109 -26.92 -8.93 0.41
C LEU A 109 -26.92 -7.83 1.49
N ILE A 110 -27.95 -6.98 1.54
CA ILE A 110 -28.09 -5.99 2.63
C ILE A 110 -28.27 -6.69 3.97
N LYS A 111 -29.11 -7.74 4.02
CA LYS A 111 -29.31 -8.56 5.22
C LYS A 111 -28.01 -9.22 5.68
N GLU A 112 -27.24 -9.78 4.73
CA GLU A 112 -25.91 -10.34 5.01
C GLU A 112 -24.96 -9.29 5.60
N CYS A 113 -24.94 -8.07 5.05
CA CYS A 113 -24.15 -6.97 5.62
C CYS A 113 -24.60 -6.61 7.05
N ASP A 114 -25.91 -6.53 7.29
CA ASP A 114 -26.47 -6.20 8.61
C ASP A 114 -26.09 -7.24 9.67
N GLU A 115 -26.16 -8.53 9.32
CA GLU A 115 -25.75 -9.63 10.19
C GLU A 115 -24.26 -9.50 10.60
N HIS A 116 -23.36 -9.27 9.64
CA HIS A 116 -21.94 -9.08 9.92
C HIS A 116 -21.63 -7.83 10.74
N ILE A 117 -22.30 -6.71 10.47
CA ILE A 117 -22.16 -5.46 11.26
C ILE A 117 -22.61 -5.69 12.71
N GLU A 118 -23.71 -6.42 12.92
CA GLU A 118 -24.17 -6.77 14.26
C GLU A 118 -23.20 -7.69 15.00
N GLU A 119 -22.61 -8.66 14.30
CA GLU A 119 -21.59 -9.55 14.87
C GLU A 119 -20.32 -8.79 15.28
N GLU A 120 -19.83 -7.88 14.43
CA GLU A 120 -18.68 -7.02 14.73
C GLU A 120 -18.94 -6.13 15.95
N THR A 121 -20.13 -5.51 16.02
CA THR A 121 -20.50 -4.65 17.16
C THR A 121 -20.66 -5.44 18.46
N LYS A 122 -21.26 -6.65 18.42
CA LYS A 122 -21.35 -7.54 19.58
C LYS A 122 -19.96 -7.98 20.08
N ASN A 123 -19.08 -8.39 19.16
CA ASN A 123 -17.70 -8.78 19.47
C ASN A 123 -16.88 -7.62 20.08
N MET A 124 -17.11 -6.38 19.63
CA MET A 124 -16.52 -5.20 20.24
C MET A 124 -17.06 -4.95 21.66
N THR A 125 -18.37 -5.13 21.90
CA THR A 125 -18.95 -4.93 23.24
C THR A 125 -18.56 -6.01 24.26
N GLU A 126 -18.41 -7.27 23.86
CA GLU A 126 -18.00 -8.35 24.77
C GLU A 126 -16.53 -8.27 25.19
N LYS A 127 -15.64 -7.71 24.36
CA LYS A 127 -14.23 -7.52 24.71
C LYS A 127 -13.99 -6.41 25.76
N VAL A 128 -14.99 -5.60 26.07
CA VAL A 128 -14.83 -4.38 26.90
C VAL A 128 -15.20 -4.58 28.39
N ILE A 129 -15.73 -5.73 28.82
CA ILE A 129 -16.10 -5.99 30.24
C ILE A 129 -15.73 -7.43 30.61
N PRO A 130 -14.88 -7.73 31.63
CA PRO A 130 -14.97 -7.17 32.99
C PRO A 130 -13.66 -6.85 33.73
N VAL A 131 -13.58 -5.65 34.32
CA VAL A 131 -12.99 -5.47 35.65
C VAL A 131 -14.01 -4.79 36.55
N THR A 132 -14.18 -5.41 37.71
CA THR A 132 -15.06 -5.16 38.84
C THR A 132 -15.21 -3.70 39.26
N SER A 133 -16.46 -3.26 39.48
CA SER A 133 -16.84 -2.67 40.75
C SER A 133 -18.34 -2.75 40.98
N ALA A 134 -18.66 -3.31 42.15
CA ALA A 134 -19.97 -3.61 42.65
C ALA A 134 -20.60 -2.42 43.38
N ASN A 135 -21.93 -2.54 43.57
CA ASN A 135 -22.80 -1.85 44.52
C ASN A 135 -23.13 -0.38 44.25
N LEU A 136 -24.39 -0.14 43.87
CA LEU A 136 -25.43 0.32 44.81
C LEU A 136 -26.82 -0.07 44.27
N VAL A 137 -27.64 -0.66 45.14
CA VAL A 137 -29.01 -1.17 44.91
C VAL A 137 -30.05 -0.04 45.20
N PRO A 138 -31.38 -0.21 44.98
CA PRO A 138 -32.23 0.76 44.29
C PRO A 138 -33.27 1.41 45.21
N SER A 139 -33.99 2.42 44.71
CA SER A 139 -35.21 2.92 45.38
C SER A 139 -36.27 3.35 44.36
N SER A 140 -37.35 2.57 44.34
CA SER A 140 -38.73 2.84 43.91
C SER A 140 -39.27 4.19 44.47
N THR A 141 -40.26 4.93 43.96
CA THR A 141 -41.45 4.69 43.09
C THR A 141 -42.09 6.09 42.76
N PRO A 142 -43.24 6.24 42.05
CA PRO A 142 -43.42 7.23 40.97
C PRO A 142 -44.37 8.40 41.31
N MET A 143 -44.42 9.41 40.44
CA MET A 143 -45.59 10.28 40.31
C MET A 143 -45.92 10.57 38.84
N VAL A 144 -47.17 10.27 38.52
CA VAL A 144 -47.90 10.55 37.28
C VAL A 144 -48.59 11.91 37.42
N ILE A 145 -48.78 12.62 36.30
CA ILE A 145 -49.96 13.38 35.82
C ILE A 145 -49.42 14.41 34.80
N SER A 146 -49.40 14.09 33.50
CA SER A 146 -50.47 14.30 32.49
C SER A 146 -50.51 15.73 31.93
N GLY A 147 -50.41 15.86 30.60
CA GLY A 147 -50.88 17.08 29.92
C GLY A 147 -50.35 17.39 28.50
N ALA A 148 -50.83 16.65 27.50
CA ALA A 148 -51.24 17.11 26.16
C ALA A 148 -50.22 17.62 25.08
N ASN A 149 -50.22 16.85 23.99
CA ASN A 149 -50.45 17.23 22.58
C ASN A 149 -49.36 17.93 21.73
N ASN A 150 -48.90 17.13 20.74
CA ASN A 150 -48.97 17.33 19.28
C ASN A 150 -47.69 17.58 18.47
N SER A 151 -47.53 16.73 17.45
CA SER A 151 -46.92 16.91 16.13
C SER A 151 -45.46 17.36 16.00
N GLY A 152 -44.62 16.49 15.42
CA GLY A 152 -43.40 16.88 14.70
C GLY A 152 -43.70 17.52 13.33
N PRO A 153 -42.73 17.70 12.41
CA PRO A 153 -41.39 17.10 12.42
C PRO A 153 -40.20 18.02 12.01
N ALA A 154 -39.00 17.49 12.27
CA ALA A 154 -37.79 17.47 11.45
C ALA A 154 -37.10 18.76 10.90
N HIS A 155 -35.79 18.76 11.14
CA HIS A 155 -34.67 19.19 10.28
C HIS A 155 -34.53 20.67 9.89
N ASP A 156 -33.53 21.30 10.52
CA ASP A 156 -32.51 22.14 9.86
C ASP A 156 -31.30 22.13 10.82
N MET A 157 -30.08 21.76 10.42
CA MET A 157 -29.13 22.60 9.68
C MET A 157 -27.83 21.77 9.38
N PRO A 158 -26.84 22.32 8.65
CA PRO A 158 -26.19 21.78 7.46
C PRO A 158 -24.94 20.95 7.84
N GLU A 159 -24.10 20.39 6.97
CA GLU A 159 -23.19 21.11 6.09
C GLU A 159 -22.33 20.09 5.33
N ARG A 160 -21.87 20.55 4.18
CA ARG A 160 -21.20 19.78 3.12
C ARG A 160 -19.85 19.25 3.62
N PHE A 161 -19.62 17.95 3.51
CA PHE A 161 -18.26 17.40 3.57
C PHE A 161 -17.48 17.87 2.34
N ASN A 162 -16.69 18.91 2.55
CA ASN A 162 -15.75 19.45 1.59
C ASN A 162 -14.53 18.51 1.52
N LEU A 163 -14.29 17.89 0.37
CA LEU A 163 -13.07 17.13 0.07
C LEU A 163 -11.91 18.13 -0.06
N GLN A 164 -11.38 18.57 1.07
CA GLN A 164 -10.19 19.39 1.12
C GLN A 164 -8.98 18.46 1.22
N GLN A 165 -8.20 18.39 0.15
CA GLN A 165 -6.90 17.72 0.12
C GLN A 165 -6.07 18.21 1.33
N ASN A 166 -5.87 17.30 2.28
CA ASN A 166 -5.36 17.62 3.60
C ASN A 166 -3.88 18.01 3.49
N LYS A 167 -3.57 19.27 3.83
CA LYS A 167 -2.18 19.72 3.97
C LYS A 167 -1.62 19.06 5.22
N LEU A 168 -0.68 18.12 5.07
CA LEU A 168 -0.08 17.37 6.18
C LEU A 168 0.46 18.34 7.25
N LYS A 169 -0.18 18.36 8.43
CA LYS A 169 0.20 19.19 9.59
C LYS A 169 1.57 18.81 10.15
N TYR A 170 1.89 17.53 10.14
CA TYR A 170 3.17 16.98 10.57
C TYR A 170 3.88 16.30 9.41
N ARG A 171 5.20 16.51 9.31
CA ARG A 171 6.05 15.76 8.38
C ARG A 171 6.23 14.35 8.92
N HIS A 172 6.21 13.35 8.04
CA HIS A 172 6.61 11.99 8.36
C HIS A 172 7.77 11.52 7.46
N ASP A 173 8.48 10.50 7.92
CA ASP A 173 9.55 9.82 7.17
C ASP A 173 9.54 8.34 7.57
N TYR A 174 10.01 7.46 6.69
CA TYR A 174 10.07 6.03 7.00
C TYR A 174 11.31 5.38 6.41
N TYR A 175 11.77 4.32 7.06
CA TYR A 175 12.72 3.39 6.51
C TYR A 175 12.23 1.97 6.75
N ASN A 176 12.70 1.02 5.95
CA ASN A 176 12.28 -0.36 6.11
C ASN A 176 13.42 -1.35 5.85
N SER A 177 13.29 -2.51 6.47
CA SER A 177 14.07 -3.70 6.22
C SER A 177 13.14 -4.79 5.66
N PRO A 178 13.63 -5.99 5.30
CA PRO A 178 12.75 -7.08 4.90
C PRO A 178 11.69 -7.45 5.96
N THR A 179 11.96 -7.23 7.24
CA THR A 179 11.10 -7.72 8.35
C THR A 179 10.32 -6.62 9.08
N GLU A 180 10.76 -5.37 9.00
CA GLU A 180 10.14 -4.25 9.71
C GLU A 180 10.07 -2.98 8.86
N VAL A 181 9.11 -2.12 9.17
CA VAL A 181 9.04 -0.73 8.72
C VAL A 181 9.06 0.14 9.96
N VAL A 182 9.88 1.18 9.96
CA VAL A 182 9.89 2.18 11.03
C VAL A 182 9.41 3.49 10.43
N LEU A 183 8.25 3.96 10.89
CA LEU A 183 7.65 5.23 10.52
C LEU A 183 7.90 6.24 11.64
N THR A 184 8.39 7.42 11.27
CA THR A 184 8.62 8.54 12.17
C THR A 184 7.72 9.71 11.80
N ILE A 185 6.88 10.17 12.73
CA ILE A 185 6.08 11.39 12.58
C ILE A 185 6.74 12.49 13.42
N PHE A 186 7.15 13.58 12.79
CA PHE A 186 7.84 14.71 13.45
C PHE A 186 6.83 15.68 14.04
N ALA A 187 6.51 15.46 15.31
CA ALA A 187 5.57 16.27 16.07
C ALA A 187 6.20 16.66 17.42
N LYS A 188 6.32 17.97 17.69
CA LYS A 188 7.02 18.49 18.88
C LYS A 188 6.04 18.79 20.00
N GLY A 189 6.42 18.44 21.23
CA GLY A 189 5.69 18.83 22.45
C GLY A 189 4.37 18.08 22.67
N ILE A 190 4.21 16.90 22.08
CA ILE A 190 2.99 16.10 22.18
C ILE A 190 3.14 15.06 23.30
N PRO A 191 2.27 15.08 24.32
CA PRO A 191 2.32 14.07 25.38
C PRO A 191 1.80 12.73 24.86
N ALA A 192 2.29 11.62 25.44
CA ALA A 192 1.93 10.27 24.99
C ALA A 192 0.42 9.97 25.13
N GLU A 193 -0.26 10.61 26.07
CA GLU A 193 -1.70 10.45 26.31
C GLU A 193 -2.59 11.02 25.19
N ASN A 194 -2.03 11.89 24.35
CA ASN A 194 -2.72 12.53 23.25
C ASN A 194 -2.49 11.84 21.90
N VAL A 195 -1.79 10.70 21.90
CA VAL A 195 -1.46 9.95 20.69
C VAL A 195 -2.14 8.59 20.77
N LEU A 196 -2.99 8.31 19.79
CA LEU A 196 -3.65 7.03 19.64
C LEU A 196 -3.17 6.37 18.35
N VAL A 197 -2.65 5.14 18.46
CA VAL A 197 -2.12 4.38 17.33
C VAL A 197 -2.83 3.04 17.26
N ASP A 198 -3.56 2.81 16.17
CA ASP A 198 -4.21 1.54 15.88
C ASP A 198 -3.53 0.83 14.69
N PHE A 199 -3.27 -0.45 14.87
CA PHE A 199 -2.66 -1.32 13.87
C PHE A 199 -3.73 -2.23 13.26
N GLY A 200 -4.02 -2.05 11.97
CA GLY A 200 -4.82 -2.98 11.17
C GLY A 200 -3.95 -3.97 10.40
N GLY A 201 -4.56 -4.93 9.71
CA GLY A 201 -3.82 -5.94 8.94
C GLY A 201 -3.01 -5.36 7.77
N GLN A 202 -3.46 -4.26 7.17
CA GLN A 202 -2.77 -3.51 6.10
C GLN A 202 -2.96 -1.98 6.25
N THR A 203 -3.39 -1.53 7.42
CA THR A 203 -3.69 -0.13 7.68
C THR A 203 -3.00 0.29 8.97
N LEU A 204 -2.59 1.55 9.01
CA LEU A 204 -2.11 2.20 10.22
C LEU A 204 -3.00 3.40 10.45
N SER A 205 -3.48 3.61 11.68
CA SER A 205 -4.20 4.81 12.06
C SER A 205 -3.45 5.50 13.20
N VAL A 206 -3.06 6.75 12.99
CA VAL A 206 -2.44 7.60 14.01
C VAL A 206 -3.29 8.83 14.20
N THR A 207 -3.82 9.01 15.40
CA THR A 207 -4.58 10.19 15.81
C THR A 207 -3.78 10.96 16.84
N ILE A 208 -3.67 12.27 16.64
CA ILE A 208 -2.98 13.19 17.55
C ILE A 208 -3.94 14.30 17.96
N ASP A 209 -4.34 14.27 19.23
CA ASP A 209 -5.29 15.20 19.82
C ASP A 209 -4.57 16.31 20.57
N THR A 210 -4.48 17.50 19.96
CA THR A 210 -3.91 18.68 20.60
C THR A 210 -5.02 19.54 21.21
N PRO A 211 -5.01 19.82 22.54
CA PRO A 211 -6.02 20.65 23.18
C PRO A 211 -6.12 22.03 22.51
N GLY A 212 -7.26 22.33 21.89
CA GLY A 212 -7.51 23.62 21.22
C GLY A 212 -7.27 23.66 19.70
N GLU A 213 -6.89 22.55 19.06
CA GLU A 213 -6.78 22.43 17.61
C GLU A 213 -7.53 21.18 17.09
N GLU A 214 -7.82 21.13 15.78
CA GLU A 214 -8.38 19.94 15.15
C GLU A 214 -7.42 18.73 15.27
N ALA A 215 -8.01 17.58 15.61
CA ALA A 215 -7.33 16.30 15.72
C ALA A 215 -6.64 15.95 14.39
N TYR A 216 -5.34 15.68 14.44
CA TYR A 216 -4.60 15.23 13.27
C TYR A 216 -4.81 13.72 13.10
N VAL A 217 -5.33 13.30 11.95
CA VAL A 217 -5.55 11.90 11.60
C VAL A 217 -4.66 11.53 10.43
N PHE A 218 -3.83 10.51 10.61
CA PHE A 218 -2.96 9.94 9.60
C PHE A 218 -3.29 8.45 9.43
N GLN A 219 -3.90 8.11 8.29
CA GLN A 219 -4.43 6.77 8.03
C GLN A 219 -3.94 6.20 6.68
N PRO A 220 -2.64 5.90 6.53
CA PRO A 220 -2.15 5.32 5.29
C PRO A 220 -2.62 3.87 5.12
N ARG A 221 -2.88 3.51 3.87
CA ARG A 221 -2.98 2.10 3.46
C ARG A 221 -1.58 1.60 3.15
N LEU A 222 -1.09 0.68 3.98
CA LEU A 222 0.28 0.19 3.91
C LEU A 222 0.50 -0.67 2.64
N PHE A 223 1.72 -0.63 2.10
CA PHE A 223 2.10 -1.39 0.91
C PHE A 223 1.86 -2.90 1.07
N GLY A 224 2.17 -3.46 2.24
CA GLY A 224 2.00 -4.88 2.53
C GLY A 224 1.31 -5.12 3.87
N LYS A 225 0.92 -6.37 4.10
CA LYS A 225 0.31 -6.79 5.37
C LYS A 225 1.33 -6.69 6.52
N ILE A 226 0.85 -6.30 7.69
CA ILE A 226 1.62 -6.23 8.93
C ILE A 226 1.06 -7.22 9.95
N LEU A 227 1.83 -7.48 11.01
CA LEU A 227 1.42 -8.28 12.17
C LEU A 227 1.11 -7.32 13.33
N PRO A 228 -0.16 -6.91 13.55
CA PRO A 228 -0.54 -5.94 14.58
C PRO A 228 0.03 -6.26 15.96
N GLU A 229 0.03 -7.54 16.34
CA GLU A 229 0.52 -8.02 17.64
C GLU A 229 2.02 -7.77 17.89
N LYS A 230 2.81 -7.61 16.82
CA LYS A 230 4.26 -7.36 16.90
C LYS A 230 4.61 -5.89 16.60
N CYS A 231 3.62 -5.06 16.33
CA CYS A 231 3.83 -3.64 16.10
C CYS A 231 3.94 -2.91 17.44
N THR A 232 4.79 -1.89 17.50
CA THR A 232 4.99 -1.08 18.71
C THR A 232 5.15 0.38 18.34
N TYR A 233 4.90 1.30 19.26
CA TYR A 233 5.19 2.71 19.05
C TYR A 233 5.78 3.35 20.32
N LYS A 234 6.51 4.45 20.13
CA LYS A 234 7.10 5.26 21.19
C LYS A 234 6.90 6.73 20.88
N VAL A 235 6.39 7.47 21.86
CA VAL A 235 6.20 8.91 21.78
C VAL A 235 7.38 9.60 22.45
N PHE A 236 8.07 10.47 21.71
CA PHE A 236 9.15 11.32 22.21
C PHE A 236 8.72 12.79 22.18
N SER A 237 9.49 13.65 22.85
CA SER A 237 9.24 15.10 22.88
C SER A 237 9.31 15.79 21.51
N SER A 238 9.91 15.16 20.50
CA SER A 238 10.13 15.72 19.16
C SER A 238 9.57 14.89 18.01
N LYS A 239 9.14 13.65 18.28
CA LYS A 239 8.69 12.70 17.26
C LYS A 239 7.90 11.54 17.87
N ILE A 240 7.14 10.86 17.03
CA ILE A 240 6.51 9.58 17.33
C ILE A 240 7.16 8.54 16.41
N GLU A 241 7.74 7.48 17.00
CA GLU A 241 8.31 6.36 16.24
C GLU A 241 7.37 5.16 16.31
N ILE A 242 7.07 4.58 15.15
CA ILE A 242 6.13 3.48 15.00
C ILE A 242 6.86 2.36 14.28
N HIS A 243 7.00 1.21 14.94
CA HIS A 243 7.58 -0.01 14.42
C HIS A 243 6.47 -0.94 13.94
N LEU A 244 6.46 -1.21 12.64
CA LEU A 244 5.53 -2.12 12.00
C LEU A 244 6.26 -3.42 11.64
N ALA A 245 5.81 -4.54 12.20
CA ALA A 245 6.31 -5.84 11.82
C ALA A 245 5.62 -6.31 10.53
N LYS A 246 6.39 -6.62 9.49
CA LYS A 246 5.84 -7.11 8.22
C LYS A 246 5.35 -8.55 8.38
N ALA A 247 4.22 -8.86 7.75
CA ALA A 247 3.73 -10.25 7.69
C ALA A 247 4.56 -11.10 6.72
N GLU A 248 5.02 -10.49 5.63
CA GLU A 248 5.86 -11.14 4.61
C GLU A 248 7.23 -10.46 4.52
N PRO A 249 8.33 -11.23 4.44
CA PRO A 249 9.68 -10.69 4.37
C PRO A 249 9.97 -10.07 2.99
N THR A 250 9.58 -8.81 2.81
CA THR A 250 9.71 -8.08 1.53
C THR A 250 10.09 -6.62 1.78
N VAL A 251 11.01 -6.07 0.97
CA VAL A 251 11.33 -4.63 1.00
C VAL A 251 10.23 -3.86 0.26
N TRP A 252 9.60 -2.90 0.93
CA TRP A 252 8.53 -2.11 0.31
C TRP A 252 9.16 -0.94 -0.45
N THR A 253 8.72 -0.73 -1.70
CA THR A 253 9.16 0.37 -2.55
C THR A 253 8.52 1.71 -2.17
N SER A 254 7.37 1.66 -1.49
CA SER A 254 6.64 2.80 -0.93
C SER A 254 6.08 2.41 0.44
N LEU A 255 5.81 3.38 1.32
CA LEU A 255 5.07 3.16 2.56
C LEU A 255 3.59 2.87 2.26
N GLU A 256 3.04 3.66 1.34
CA GLU A 256 1.66 3.56 0.92
C GLU A 256 1.51 2.66 -0.30
N PHE A 257 0.39 1.95 -0.35
CA PHE A 257 -0.01 1.21 -1.53
C PHE A 257 -0.37 2.20 -2.66
N SER A 258 0.57 2.43 -3.58
CA SER A 258 0.33 3.20 -4.80
C SER A 258 -0.01 2.26 -5.96
N LYS A 259 -0.97 2.66 -6.79
CA LYS A 259 -1.50 1.89 -7.92
C LYS A 259 -0.53 1.80 -9.13
N GLU A 260 0.67 2.38 -9.05
CA GLU A 260 1.56 2.62 -10.21
C GLU A 260 2.95 1.98 -10.15
N THR A 261 3.22 1.00 -9.27
CA THR A 261 4.52 0.29 -9.33
C THR A 261 4.39 -1.20 -9.13
N SER A 262 3.80 -1.87 -10.12
CA SER A 262 3.96 -3.31 -10.34
C SER A 262 5.10 -3.57 -11.32
N SER A 263 6.34 -3.51 -10.82
CA SER A 263 7.41 -4.35 -11.35
C SER A 263 8.03 -5.14 -10.21
N ALA A 264 7.28 -6.14 -9.72
CA ALA A 264 7.84 -7.19 -8.90
C ALA A 264 8.81 -7.99 -9.79
N GLN A 265 10.12 -7.76 -9.64
CA GLN A 265 11.12 -8.68 -10.14
C GLN A 265 10.96 -10.01 -9.37
N LYS A 266 10.36 -10.99 -10.04
CA LYS A 266 10.36 -12.39 -9.61
C LYS A 266 11.81 -12.88 -9.59
N ILE A 267 12.37 -13.11 -8.40
CA ILE A 267 13.55 -13.95 -8.26
C ILE A 267 13.09 -15.40 -8.53
N ILE A 268 13.45 -15.91 -9.70
CA ILE A 268 13.34 -17.33 -10.04
C ILE A 268 14.49 -18.04 -9.30
N VAL A 269 14.18 -18.74 -8.21
CA VAL A 269 15.10 -19.73 -7.64
C VAL A 269 14.72 -21.08 -8.23
N SER A 270 15.41 -21.50 -9.29
CA SER A 270 15.35 -22.89 -9.76
C SER A 270 16.14 -23.78 -8.81
N SER A 271 15.48 -24.85 -8.35
CA SER A 271 16.02 -25.91 -7.52
C SER A 271 17.06 -26.76 -8.26
N VAL A 272 18.24 -26.94 -7.67
CA VAL A 272 19.11 -28.11 -7.93
C VAL A 272 19.55 -28.71 -6.58
N LYS A 273 19.37 -30.03 -6.46
CA LYS A 273 19.65 -30.86 -5.28
C LYS A 273 21.13 -30.90 -4.89
N ALA A 274 21.36 -30.69 -3.59
CA ALA A 274 22.35 -31.29 -2.69
C ALA A 274 23.76 -31.67 -3.21
N THR A 275 24.80 -31.01 -2.69
CA THR A 275 25.74 -31.57 -1.68
C THR A 275 26.85 -30.57 -1.34
N THR A 276 27.37 -30.68 -0.10
CA THR A 276 28.49 -29.97 0.54
C THR A 276 28.19 -28.63 1.23
N LYS A 277 28.25 -28.66 2.57
CA LYS A 277 28.28 -27.49 3.45
C LYS A 277 29.64 -26.80 3.32
N PRO A 278 29.73 -25.46 3.16
CA PRO A 278 30.96 -24.75 3.43
C PRO A 278 31.10 -24.52 4.94
N SER A 279 32.22 -24.97 5.49
CA SER A 279 32.69 -24.66 6.83
C SER A 279 33.13 -23.18 6.89
N TYR A 280 32.67 -22.44 7.89
CA TYR A 280 33.09 -21.07 8.16
C TYR A 280 34.44 -21.07 8.89
N PRO A 281 35.49 -20.38 8.41
CA PRO A 281 36.69 -20.19 9.20
C PRO A 281 36.45 -19.08 10.22
N SER A 282 36.42 -19.49 11.49
CA SER A 282 36.59 -18.65 12.68
C SER A 282 37.92 -17.89 12.63
N SER A 283 37.91 -16.57 12.86
CA SER A 283 38.52 -15.91 14.04
C SER A 283 38.81 -14.41 13.83
N LYS A 284 38.15 -13.59 14.66
CA LYS A 284 38.50 -12.26 15.22
C LYS A 284 39.24 -11.20 14.37
N ALA A 285 38.59 -10.03 14.25
CA ALA A 285 39.15 -8.75 14.70
C ALA A 285 38.03 -7.87 15.27
N LYS A 286 38.26 -7.32 16.47
CA LYS A 286 37.35 -6.48 17.24
C LYS A 286 37.37 -5.05 16.66
N VAL A 287 36.25 -4.55 16.17
CA VAL A 287 36.12 -3.14 15.74
C VAL A 287 35.59 -2.33 16.92
N ASP A 288 36.37 -1.34 17.36
CA ASP A 288 35.97 -0.33 18.34
C ASP A 288 35.10 0.72 17.65
N TRP A 289 33.83 0.80 18.05
CA TRP A 289 32.84 1.72 17.49
C TRP A 289 32.89 3.14 18.08
N ASP A 290 33.72 3.38 19.11
CA ASP A 290 33.91 4.69 19.75
C ASP A 290 34.84 5.67 18.97
N LYS A 291 35.26 5.30 17.76
CA LYS A 291 36.18 6.15 16.94
C LYS A 291 35.57 6.70 15.65
N LEU A 292 34.24 6.66 15.52
CA LEU A 292 33.50 7.13 14.33
C LEU A 292 32.59 8.35 14.57
N GLU A 293 32.76 9.07 15.69
CA GLU A 293 32.00 10.31 15.96
C GLU A 293 32.74 11.62 15.65
N ALA A 294 33.86 11.56 14.92
CA ALA A 294 34.60 12.77 14.55
C ALA A 294 35.07 12.75 13.08
N GLN A 295 34.13 12.79 12.14
CA GLN A 295 34.34 13.56 10.92
C GLN A 295 33.01 13.97 10.27
N GLU A 296 32.97 15.23 9.90
CA GLU A 296 31.80 16.06 9.64
C GLU A 296 31.01 15.67 8.40
N LYS A 297 29.71 16.03 8.45
CA LYS A 297 28.85 16.47 7.33
C LYS A 297 29.46 16.28 5.94
N ASP A 298 29.12 15.18 5.28
CA ASP A 298 29.15 15.13 3.82
C ASP A 298 27.70 15.25 3.33
N GLU A 299 27.43 16.40 2.72
CA GLU A 299 26.20 16.73 2.02
C GLU A 299 25.89 15.64 0.98
N LYS A 300 24.63 15.21 0.90
CA LYS A 300 24.15 14.30 -0.16
C LYS A 300 24.39 14.97 -1.52
N LEU A 301 25.50 14.62 -2.17
CA LEU A 301 25.75 14.90 -3.58
C LEU A 301 25.15 13.74 -4.38
N ASP A 302 24.01 13.98 -5.00
CA ASP A 302 23.24 12.95 -5.71
C ASP A 302 23.87 12.57 -7.06
N GLY A 303 23.83 11.27 -7.37
CA GLY A 303 24.19 10.69 -8.68
C GLY A 303 25.69 10.62 -9.02
N ASP A 304 26.07 11.16 -10.18
CA ASP A 304 27.39 10.97 -10.81
C ASP A 304 28.56 11.50 -9.96
N ALA A 305 28.33 12.50 -9.10
CA ALA A 305 29.37 13.07 -8.25
C ALA A 305 29.79 12.12 -7.11
N ALA A 306 28.84 11.42 -6.50
CA ALA A 306 29.12 10.40 -5.49
C ALA A 306 29.81 9.19 -6.10
N LEU A 307 29.39 8.79 -7.31
CA LEU A 307 30.01 7.68 -8.04
C LEU A 307 31.45 8.02 -8.46
N ASN A 308 31.69 9.24 -8.93
CA ASN A 308 33.04 9.72 -9.24
C ASN A 308 33.92 9.84 -7.99
N LYS A 309 33.35 10.24 -6.84
CA LYS A 309 34.08 10.24 -5.54
C LYS A 309 34.47 8.81 -5.16
N LEU A 310 33.53 7.86 -5.28
CA LEU A 310 33.78 6.44 -5.04
C LEU A 310 34.89 5.88 -5.95
N PHE A 311 34.88 6.19 -7.25
CA PHE A 311 35.94 5.74 -8.16
C PHE A 311 37.30 6.35 -7.84
N ARG A 312 37.35 7.62 -7.42
CA ARG A 312 38.59 8.28 -6.99
C ARG A 312 39.17 7.63 -5.74
N ASP A 313 38.32 7.23 -4.81
CA ASP A 313 38.73 6.59 -3.57
C ASP A 313 39.24 5.17 -3.85
N ILE A 314 38.51 4.39 -4.67
CA ILE A 314 38.97 3.06 -5.11
C ILE A 314 40.30 3.14 -5.87
N TYR A 315 40.48 4.13 -6.75
CA TYR A 315 41.75 4.29 -7.48
C TYR A 315 42.91 4.71 -6.57
N ARG A 316 42.64 5.51 -5.53
CA ARG A 316 43.65 5.95 -4.55
C ARG A 316 44.19 4.77 -3.76
N ASP A 317 43.32 3.85 -3.35
CA ASP A 317 43.67 2.69 -2.53
C ASP A 317 44.02 1.42 -3.34
N ALA A 318 43.94 1.49 -4.67
CA ALA A 318 44.25 0.36 -5.56
C ALA A 318 45.76 0.15 -5.78
N ASP A 319 46.16 -1.13 -5.83
CA ASP A 319 47.50 -1.57 -6.24
C ASP A 319 47.79 -1.21 -7.73
N GLU A 320 49.08 -1.13 -8.10
CA GLU A 320 49.53 -0.71 -9.44
C GLU A 320 48.87 -1.53 -10.58
N ASP A 321 48.75 -2.85 -10.39
CA ASP A 321 48.10 -3.75 -11.36
C ASP A 321 46.59 -3.50 -11.45
N MET A 322 45.93 -3.17 -10.34
CA MET A 322 44.50 -2.83 -10.33
C MET A 322 44.26 -1.50 -11.03
N ARG A 323 45.10 -0.48 -10.79
CA ARG A 323 45.02 0.81 -11.50
C ARG A 323 45.22 0.63 -13.00
N ARG A 324 46.14 -0.26 -13.40
CA ARG A 324 46.39 -0.59 -14.80
C ARG A 324 45.17 -1.29 -15.44
N ALA A 325 44.52 -2.19 -14.72
CA ALA A 325 43.30 -2.86 -15.16
C ALA A 325 42.14 -1.88 -15.33
N MET A 326 41.96 -1.00 -14.36
CA MET A 326 40.91 0.02 -14.35
C MET A 326 41.09 0.99 -15.52
N THR A 327 42.30 1.49 -15.71
CA THR A 327 42.60 2.43 -16.80
C THR A 327 42.40 1.78 -18.17
N LYS A 328 42.90 0.55 -18.36
CA LYS A 328 42.78 -0.16 -19.64
C LYS A 328 41.33 -0.50 -19.97
N SER A 329 40.58 -1.06 -19.02
CA SER A 329 39.17 -1.43 -19.23
C SER A 329 38.28 -0.21 -19.47
N PHE A 330 38.51 0.88 -18.74
CA PHE A 330 37.78 2.13 -18.93
C PHE A 330 38.03 2.73 -20.32
N VAL A 331 39.29 2.78 -20.77
CA VAL A 331 39.63 3.32 -22.09
C VAL A 331 39.11 2.42 -23.23
N GLU A 332 39.25 1.10 -23.12
CA GLU A 332 38.79 0.18 -24.16
C GLU A 332 37.26 0.11 -24.29
N SER A 333 36.55 0.31 -23.17
CA SER A 333 35.08 0.29 -23.13
C SER A 333 34.43 1.66 -23.35
N ASN A 334 35.19 2.71 -23.70
CA ASN A 334 34.69 4.09 -23.79
C ASN A 334 33.98 4.56 -22.51
N GLY A 335 34.45 4.10 -21.34
CA GLY A 335 33.98 4.54 -20.04
C GLY A 335 32.76 3.82 -19.48
N THR A 336 32.28 2.75 -20.12
CA THR A 336 31.10 2.01 -19.65
C THR A 336 31.43 0.84 -18.73
N VAL A 337 32.67 0.32 -18.75
CA VAL A 337 33.09 -0.85 -17.96
C VAL A 337 34.37 -0.57 -17.20
N LEU A 338 34.37 -0.83 -15.89
CA LEU A 338 35.54 -0.70 -15.02
C LEU A 338 35.84 -2.05 -14.36
N SER A 339 37.01 -2.62 -14.65
CA SER A 339 37.48 -3.87 -14.06
C SER A 339 38.75 -3.66 -13.25
N THR A 340 38.81 -4.27 -12.07
CA THR A 340 39.95 -4.19 -11.14
C THR A 340 40.92 -5.36 -11.30
N ASN A 341 40.61 -6.40 -12.08
CA ASN A 341 41.45 -7.59 -12.22
C ASN A 341 42.34 -7.57 -13.47
N TRP A 342 43.63 -7.29 -13.31
CA TRP A 342 44.59 -7.23 -14.42
C TRP A 342 44.76 -8.56 -15.17
N LYS A 343 44.59 -9.70 -14.51
CA LYS A 343 44.75 -11.01 -15.15
C LYS A 343 43.70 -11.26 -16.25
N ASP A 344 42.53 -10.65 -16.11
CA ASP A 344 41.41 -10.84 -17.03
C ASP A 344 41.47 -9.83 -18.18
N VAL A 345 41.69 -8.55 -17.88
CA VAL A 345 41.70 -7.47 -18.89
C VAL A 345 43.06 -7.24 -19.53
N GLY A 346 44.15 -7.79 -18.96
CA GLY A 346 45.49 -7.67 -19.52
C GLY A 346 45.62 -8.35 -20.88
N LYS A 347 44.94 -9.49 -21.08
CA LYS A 347 45.02 -10.33 -22.29
C LYS A 347 43.81 -10.23 -23.23
N LYS A 348 42.68 -9.69 -22.77
CA LYS A 348 41.42 -9.59 -23.53
C LYS A 348 41.05 -8.13 -23.76
N LYS A 349 40.39 -7.84 -24.89
CA LYS A 349 39.83 -6.52 -25.17
C LYS A 349 38.48 -6.39 -24.46
N VAL A 350 38.26 -5.30 -23.74
CA VAL A 350 36.99 -5.06 -23.04
C VAL A 350 36.05 -4.31 -23.97
N GLU A 351 34.98 -4.96 -24.44
CA GLU A 351 33.96 -4.32 -25.27
C GLU A 351 32.96 -3.54 -24.38
N GLY A 352 32.64 -2.32 -24.78
CA GLY A 352 31.66 -1.49 -24.08
C GLY A 352 30.23 -1.84 -24.52
N THR A 353 29.35 -2.07 -23.56
CA THR A 353 27.90 -2.16 -23.80
C THR A 353 27.28 -0.80 -23.52
N PRO A 354 26.74 -0.08 -24.51
CA PRO A 354 26.06 1.17 -24.27
C PRO A 354 24.75 0.93 -23.49
N PRO A 355 24.30 1.89 -22.65
CA PRO A 355 23.01 1.82 -21.97
C PRO A 355 21.84 1.69 -22.95
N ASP A 356 20.77 0.99 -22.53
CA ASP A 356 19.60 0.72 -23.37
C ASP A 356 19.05 1.99 -24.04
N GLY A 357 19.05 2.01 -25.38
CA GLY A 357 18.58 3.13 -26.21
C GLY A 357 19.66 4.02 -26.84
N MET A 358 20.96 3.77 -26.63
CA MET A 358 22.06 4.52 -27.28
C MET A 358 22.91 3.65 -28.21
N GLU A 359 23.13 4.11 -29.45
CA GLU A 359 24.01 3.42 -30.43
C GLU A 359 25.45 3.96 -30.39
N LEU A 360 26.41 3.04 -30.35
CA LEU A 360 27.84 3.35 -30.23
C LEU A 360 28.40 3.80 -31.58
N LYS A 361 28.49 5.11 -31.81
CA LYS A 361 29.01 5.68 -33.06
C LYS A 361 30.55 5.65 -33.05
N LYS A 362 31.15 4.77 -33.87
CA LYS A 362 32.62 4.75 -34.09
C LYS A 362 32.99 5.91 -35.00
N TRP A 363 33.85 6.80 -34.52
CA TRP A 363 34.45 7.85 -35.34
C TRP A 363 35.86 7.39 -35.74
N GLU A 364 36.08 7.22 -37.05
CA GLU A 364 37.42 7.07 -37.62
C GLU A 364 38.02 8.47 -37.77
N TYR A 365 39.26 8.65 -37.31
CA TYR A 365 40.00 9.92 -37.43
C TYR A 365 40.88 9.91 -38.67
#